data_AF-A0ABC8EL88-F1
#
_entry.id   AF-A0ABC8EL88-F1
#
_cell.length_a   1.000
_cell.length_b   1.000
_cell.length_c   1.000
_cell.angle_alpha   90.00
_cell.angle_beta   90.00
_cell.angle_gamma   90.00
#
_symmetry.space_group_name_H-M   'P 1'
#
loop_
_entity.id
_entity.type
_entity.pdbx_description
1 polymer ?
#
loop_
_entity_poly.entity_id
_entity_poly.type
_entity_poly.pdbx_seq_one_letter_code
_entity_poly.pdbx_strand_id
1 'polypeptide(L)'
;MLVRPEIRSYLAENFIPILVDFDKDPGIVKEYGVRGIPVIWFLDRQGNRIRQVTGYIPEDRFLPVLQYIQTDAYNHQSFAAFTADK
;
A
#
# COMPACT_ATOMS: atom_id res chain seq x y z
N MET A 1 1.91 -1.28 -14.59
CA MET A 1 1.57 -1.24 -13.15
C MET A 1 1.66 -2.69 -12.66
N LEU A 2 2.68 -3.02 -11.86
CA LEU A 2 3.14 -4.39 -11.52
C LEU A 2 3.88 -5.15 -12.65
N VAL A 3 4.75 -4.48 -13.42
CA VAL A 3 5.50 -5.19 -14.48
C VAL A 3 6.62 -6.03 -13.88
N ARG A 4 7.20 -5.59 -12.75
CA ARG A 4 8.30 -6.30 -12.11
C ARG A 4 7.86 -7.56 -11.39
N PRO A 5 8.44 -8.74 -11.72
CA PRO A 5 8.13 -10.01 -11.07
C PRO A 5 8.34 -9.95 -9.55
N GLU A 6 9.38 -9.27 -9.08
CA GLU A 6 9.72 -9.16 -7.66
C GLU A 6 8.59 -8.54 -6.81
N ILE A 7 7.97 -7.46 -7.31
CA ILE A 7 6.85 -6.80 -6.62
C ILE A 7 5.63 -7.72 -6.59
N ARG A 8 5.37 -8.44 -7.69
CA ARG A 8 4.25 -9.36 -7.78
C ARG A 8 4.40 -10.53 -6.81
N SER A 9 5.58 -11.15 -6.76
CA SER A 9 5.86 -12.23 -5.83
C SER A 9 5.75 -11.75 -4.39
N TYR A 10 6.34 -10.59 -4.07
CA TYR A 10 6.28 -10.04 -2.72
C TYR A 10 4.85 -9.74 -2.27
N LEU A 11 4.01 -9.18 -3.15
CA LEU A 11 2.58 -8.97 -2.87
C LEU A 11 1.85 -10.30 -2.64
N ALA A 12 2.06 -11.29 -3.51
CA ALA A 12 1.38 -12.57 -3.41
C ALA A 12 1.75 -13.35 -2.14
N GLU A 13 2.99 -13.21 -1.68
CA GLU A 13 3.49 -13.91 -0.50
C GLU A 13 3.12 -13.22 0.82
N ASN A 14 3.01 -11.89 0.82
CA ASN A 14 2.94 -11.10 2.07
C ASN A 14 1.65 -10.30 2.26
N PHE A 15 0.84 -10.13 1.20
CA PHE A 15 -0.35 -9.30 1.23
C PHE A 15 -1.57 -10.03 0.65
N ILE A 16 -2.75 -9.55 1.03
CA ILE A 16 -4.01 -9.88 0.35
C ILE A 16 -4.40 -8.66 -0.48
N PRO A 17 -4.02 -8.60 -1.78
CA PRO A 17 -4.35 -7.46 -2.61
C PRO A 17 -5.84 -7.50 -2.98
N ILE A 18 -6.54 -6.39 -2.72
CA ILE A 18 -7.94 -6.20 -3.09
C ILE A 18 -8.01 -5.04 -4.07
N LEU A 19 -8.54 -5.30 -5.28
CA LEU A 19 -8.82 -4.27 -6.26
C LEU A 19 -10.28 -3.84 -6.12
N VAL A 20 -10.49 -2.53 -5.96
CA VAL A 20 -11.81 -1.94 -5.83
C VAL A 20 -12.10 -1.08 -7.05
N ASP A 21 -13.26 -1.31 -7.66
CA ASP A 21 -13.82 -0.49 -8.73
C ASP A 21 -14.75 0.56 -8.10
N PHE A 22 -14.25 1.79 -7.97
CA PHE A 22 -14.96 2.88 -7.31
C PHE A 22 -16.23 3.33 -8.04
N ASP A 23 -16.32 3.09 -9.36
CA ASP A 23 -17.51 3.46 -10.13
C ASP A 23 -18.70 2.56 -9.80
N LYS A 24 -18.43 1.34 -9.31
CA LYS A 24 -19.46 0.37 -8.93
C LYS A 24 -19.86 0.43 -7.46
N ASP A 25 -19.03 1.03 -6.61
CA ASP A 25 -19.29 1.19 -5.18
C ASP A 25 -18.99 2.63 -4.73
N PRO A 26 -19.93 3.58 -4.92
CA PRO A 26 -19.74 4.95 -4.47
C PRO A 26 -19.74 5.09 -2.94
N GLY A 27 -20.21 4.07 -2.20
CA GLY A 27 -20.17 4.06 -0.74
C GLY A 27 -18.73 3.98 -0.23
N ILE A 28 -17.91 3.12 -0.84
CA ILE A 28 -16.52 2.92 -0.46
C ILE A 28 -15.66 4.17 -0.68
N VAL A 29 -15.98 4.96 -1.73
CA VAL A 29 -15.31 6.24 -2.02
C VAL A 29 -15.43 7.18 -0.83
N LYS A 30 -16.64 7.31 -0.29
CA LYS A 30 -16.90 8.19 0.86
C LYS A 30 -16.27 7.63 2.13
N GLU A 31 -16.42 6.34 2.38
CA GLU A 31 -15.92 5.68 3.60
C GLU A 31 -14.39 5.76 3.71
N TYR A 32 -13.68 5.54 2.61
CA TYR A 32 -12.23 5.54 2.55
C TYR A 32 -11.63 6.89 2.14
N GLY A 33 -12.46 7.94 2.07
CA GLY A 33 -12.01 9.31 1.81
C GLY A 33 -11.29 9.46 0.45
N VAL A 34 -11.73 8.72 -0.56
CA VAL A 34 -11.11 8.74 -1.89
C VAL A 34 -11.48 10.05 -2.59
N ARG A 35 -10.48 10.92 -2.76
CA ARG A 35 -10.63 12.24 -3.41
C ARG A 35 -10.02 12.30 -4.81
N GLY A 36 -9.31 11.26 -5.20
CA GLY A 36 -8.62 11.12 -6.48
C GLY A 36 -7.99 9.73 -6.59
N ILE A 37 -7.89 9.23 -7.82
CA ILE A 37 -7.34 7.91 -8.13
C ILE A 37 -6.02 8.05 -8.93
N PRO A 38 -5.10 7.07 -8.85
CA PRO A 38 -5.16 5.86 -8.02
C PRO A 38 -4.95 6.17 -6.53
N VAL A 39 -5.52 5.33 -5.66
CA VAL A 39 -5.33 5.36 -4.21
C VAL A 39 -5.08 3.94 -3.71
N ILE A 40 -4.16 3.81 -2.76
CA ILE A 40 -3.84 2.54 -2.10
C ILE A 40 -4.05 2.71 -0.60
N TRP A 41 -4.81 1.80 0.01
CA TRP A 41 -4.95 1.69 1.45
C TRP A 41 -4.24 0.42 1.95
N PHE A 42 -3.40 0.59 2.97
CA PHE A 42 -2.84 -0.51 3.74
C PHE A 42 -3.66 -0.67 5.02
N LEU A 43 -4.14 -1.90 5.24
CA LEU A 43 -4.93 -2.29 6.38
C LEU A 43 -4.19 -3.38 7.17
N ASP A 44 -4.38 -3.41 8.48
CA ASP A 44 -3.90 -4.52 9.31
C ASP A 44 -4.83 -5.75 9.19
N ARG A 45 -4.47 -6.82 9.88
CA ARG A 45 -5.24 -8.08 9.87
C ARG A 45 -6.63 -7.96 10.48
N GLN A 46 -6.88 -6.92 11.28
CA GLN A 46 -8.18 -6.62 11.89
C GLN A 46 -9.00 -5.65 11.04
N GLY A 47 -8.46 -5.17 9.92
CA GLY A 47 -9.10 -4.19 9.04
C GLY A 47 -8.89 -2.75 9.47
N ASN A 48 -8.04 -2.47 10.47
CA ASN A 48 -7.74 -1.09 10.85
C ASN A 48 -6.85 -0.44 9.79
N ARG A 49 -7.05 0.86 9.60
CA ARG A 49 -6.32 1.65 8.61
C ARG A 49 -4.91 1.95 9.11
N ILE A 50 -3.90 1.40 8.41
CA ILE A 50 -2.49 1.71 8.67
C ILE A 50 -2.12 3.01 7.97
N ARG A 51 -2.29 3.05 6.64
CA ARG A 51 -1.85 4.19 5.83
C ARG A 51 -2.55 4.25 4.47
N GLN A 52 -2.81 5.47 4.03
CA GLN A 52 -3.21 5.78 2.66
C GLN A 52 -2.01 6.29 1.86
N VAL A 53 -1.90 5.86 0.61
CA VAL A 53 -1.04 6.48 -0.39
C VAL A 53 -1.88 6.96 -1.55
N THR A 54 -1.84 8.27 -1.81
CA THR A 54 -2.57 8.91 -2.90
C THR A 54 -1.64 9.12 -4.07
N GLY A 55 -2.11 8.79 -5.28
CA GLY A 55 -1.35 8.91 -6.51
C GLY A 55 -0.46 7.71 -6.81
N TYR A 56 0.29 7.82 -7.91
CA TYR A 56 1.15 6.75 -8.40
C TYR A 56 2.45 6.63 -7.57
N ILE A 57 2.82 5.39 -7.23
CA ILE A 57 4.10 5.08 -6.60
C ILE A 57 5.01 4.43 -7.65
N PRO A 58 6.17 5.05 -7.95
CA PRO A 58 7.20 4.44 -8.79
C PRO A 58 7.66 3.07 -8.26
N GLU A 59 7.96 2.14 -9.16
CA GLU A 59 8.27 0.73 -8.82
C GLU A 59 9.48 0.58 -7.89
N ASP A 60 10.52 1.41 -8.10
CA ASP A 60 11.74 1.50 -7.28
C ASP A 60 11.45 1.90 -5.83
N ARG A 61 10.38 2.67 -5.60
CA ARG A 61 9.92 3.04 -4.25
C ARG A 61 8.85 2.10 -3.70
N PHE A 62 8.12 1.41 -4.56
CA PHE A 62 6.98 0.62 -4.12
C PHE A 62 7.39 -0.62 -3.33
N LEU A 63 8.44 -1.35 -3.75
CA LEU A 63 8.92 -2.50 -2.99
C LEU A 63 9.40 -2.12 -1.57
N PRO A 64 10.23 -1.07 -1.38
CA PRO A 64 10.55 -0.56 -0.04
C PRO A 64 9.33 -0.18 0.80
N VAL A 65 8.30 0.44 0.18
CA VAL A 65 7.05 0.75 0.89
C VAL A 65 6.36 -0.53 1.36
N LEU A 66 6.24 -1.54 0.50
CA LEU A 66 5.64 -2.83 0.88
C LEU A 66 6.41 -3.48 2.03
N GLN A 67 7.75 -3.48 1.98
CA GLN A 67 8.57 -4.03 3.06
C GLN A 67 8.39 -3.27 4.38
N TYR A 68 8.37 -1.93 4.33
CA TYR A 68 8.17 -1.08 5.50
C TYR A 68 6.83 -1.35 6.20
N ILE A 69 5.78 -1.59 5.41
CA ILE A 69 4.46 -1.96 5.93
C ILE A 69 4.46 -3.40 6.45
N GLN A 70 4.99 -4.35 5.69
CA GLN A 70 5.00 -5.77 6.03
C GLN A 70 5.77 -6.08 7.32
N THR A 71 6.87 -5.34 7.58
CA THR A 71 7.70 -5.55 8.77
C THR A 71 7.24 -4.72 9.97
N ASP A 72 6.08 -4.07 9.91
CA ASP A 72 5.56 -3.16 10.96
C ASP A 72 6.55 -2.05 11.36
N ALA A 73 7.52 -1.74 10.49
CA ALA A 73 8.57 -0.77 10.78
C ALA A 73 8.01 0.64 10.97
N TYR A 74 6.81 0.90 10.45
CA TYR A 74 6.06 2.12 10.66
C TYR A 74 5.72 2.43 12.12
N ASN A 75 5.73 1.43 13.01
CA ASN A 75 5.49 1.64 14.43
C ASN A 75 6.69 2.22 15.19
N HIS A 76 7.91 2.09 14.64
CA HIS A 76 9.14 2.31 15.40
C HIS A 76 10.17 3.18 14.69
N GLN A 77 10.04 3.41 13.38
CA GLN A 77 10.95 4.28 12.63
C GLN A 77 10.28 4.93 11.42
N SER A 78 10.87 6.01 10.92
CA SER A 78 10.40 6.68 9.70
C SER A 78 10.77 5.87 8.45
N PHE A 79 10.03 6.08 7.36
CA PHE A 79 10.36 5.46 6.07
C PHE A 79 11.76 5.85 5.56
N ALA A 80 12.20 7.08 5.81
CA ALA A 80 13.54 7.54 5.44
C ALA A 80 14.64 6.78 6.21
N ALA A 81 14.44 6.54 7.51
CA ALA A 81 15.36 5.74 8.30
C ALA A 81 15.40 4.27 7.81
N PHE A 82 14.23 3.68 7.56
CA PHE A 82 14.12 2.29 7.07
C PHE A 82 14.83 2.05 5.73
N THR A 83 14.89 3.06 4.87
CA THR A 83 15.52 2.96 3.54
C THR A 83 16.99 3.36 3.53
N ALA A 84 17.48 4.04 4.56
CA ALA A 84 18.89 4.40 4.70
C ALA A 84 19.77 3.21 5.14
N ASP A 85 19.18 2.22 5.82
CA ASP A 85 19.86 1.03 6.34
C ASP A 85 20.00 -0.12 5.31
N LYS A 86 19.65 0.11 4.03
CA LYS A 86 19.64 -0.90 2.96
C LYS A 86 20.52 -0.53 1.79
#